data_AF-A0A0F8WR90-F1
#
_entry.id   AF-A0A0F8WR90-F1
#
_cell.length_a   1.000
_cell.length_b   1.000
_cell.length_c   1.000
_cell.angle_alpha   90.00
_cell.angle_beta   90.00
_cell.angle_gamma   90.00
#
_symmetry.space_group_name_H-M   'P 1'
#
loop_
_entity.id
_entity.type
_entity.pdbx_description
1 polymer ?
#
loop_
_entity_poly.entity_id
_entity_poly.type
_entity_poly.pdbx_seq_one_letter_code
_entity_poly.pdbx_strand_id
1 'polypeptide(L)'
;MIADWLKWLWGSGGGWTVRVAAGVGIFTALAIVDLRRHGRGATRWKEYLFLLACVAGTIAYAFANDMVTVTISPTYYLVHEGLPPDTPNVRAVAAIVAIKGASSVGLLLGAALLIANNPRKRKHRPQLSYRQLAAKMGYPLAGAVVASVVLGVPTALGWVDGLFGVTSAAERSFACVLQIHLAAYVGGGLGGMAAVVSILRRRRKLPRGP
;
A
#
# COMPACT_ATOMS: atom_id res chain seq x y z
N MET A 1 6.48 12.76 24.85
CA MET A 1 6.71 13.76 23.78
C MET A 1 6.93 13.13 22.40
N ILE A 2 8.01 12.39 22.10
CA ILE A 2 8.23 11.79 20.76
C ILE A 2 7.14 10.74 20.44
N ALA A 3 6.79 9.89 21.41
CA ALA A 3 5.76 8.86 21.23
C ALA A 3 4.37 9.46 20.93
N ASP A 4 4.02 10.56 21.60
CA ASP A 4 2.73 11.24 21.41
C ASP A 4 2.68 11.94 20.05
N TRP A 5 3.81 12.50 19.61
CA TRP A 5 3.97 13.05 18.27
C TRP A 5 3.83 11.99 17.18
N LEU A 6 4.43 10.81 17.35
CA LEU A 6 4.28 9.70 16.42
C LEU A 6 2.84 9.18 16.40
N LYS A 7 2.22 8.99 17.57
CA LYS A 7 0.79 8.60 17.66
C LYS A 7 -0.10 9.61 16.95
N TRP A 8 0.14 10.91 17.14
CA TRP A 8 -0.61 11.96 16.46
C TRP A 8 -0.38 11.93 14.94
N LEU A 9 0.87 11.82 14.49
CA LEU A 9 1.22 11.83 13.07
C LEU A 9 0.61 10.63 12.32
N TRP A 10 0.60 9.46 12.96
CA TRP A 10 0.16 8.21 12.36
C TRP A 10 -1.32 7.90 12.61
N GLY A 11 -1.88 8.31 13.75
CA GLY A 11 -3.22 7.93 14.21
C GLY A 11 -4.28 9.02 14.21
N SER A 12 -3.94 10.30 13.96
CA SER A 12 -4.94 11.37 13.89
C SER A 12 -5.25 11.81 12.46
N GLY A 13 -6.47 12.31 12.23
CA GLY A 13 -6.84 12.95 10.97
C GLY A 13 -5.92 14.13 10.59
N GLY A 14 -5.49 14.92 11.59
CA GLY A 14 -4.54 16.02 11.38
C GLY A 14 -3.16 15.54 10.92
N GLY A 15 -2.65 14.45 11.50
CA GLY A 15 -1.38 13.85 11.11
C GLY A 15 -1.39 13.28 9.69
N TRP A 16 -2.52 12.73 9.24
CA TRP A 16 -2.69 12.32 7.84
C TRP A 16 -2.61 13.52 6.88
N THR A 17 -3.32 14.61 7.16
CA THR A 17 -3.30 15.82 6.33
C THR A 17 -1.88 16.38 6.20
N VAL A 18 -1.11 16.43 7.29
CA VAL A 18 0.29 16.87 7.27
C VAL A 18 1.16 15.96 6.40
N ARG A 19 1.00 14.63 6.48
CA ARG A 19 1.76 13.68 5.65
C ARG A 19 1.46 13.86 4.16
N VAL A 20 0.18 14.03 3.80
CA VAL A 20 -0.23 14.30 2.42
C VAL A 20 0.32 15.63 1.94
N ALA A 21 0.15 16.70 2.72
CA ALA A 21 0.65 18.04 2.38
C ALA A 21 2.18 18.04 2.23
N ALA A 22 2.91 17.40 3.12
CA ALA A 22 4.37 17.25 3.03
C ALA A 22 4.78 16.47 1.77
N GLY A 23 4.10 15.36 1.47
CA GLY A 23 4.34 14.58 0.26
C GLY A 23 4.13 15.42 -1.01
N VAL A 24 2.98 16.08 -1.12
CA VAL A 24 2.66 16.99 -2.24
C VAL A 24 3.68 18.12 -2.34
N GLY A 25 4.06 18.74 -1.23
CA GLY A 25 5.07 19.80 -1.18
C GLY A 25 6.43 19.35 -1.69
N ILE A 26 6.90 18.18 -1.25
CA ILE A 26 8.18 17.59 -1.71
C ILE A 26 8.12 17.29 -3.21
N PHE A 27 7.07 16.65 -3.70
CA PHE A 27 6.94 16.36 -5.14
C PHE A 27 6.85 17.63 -5.99
N THR A 28 6.13 18.64 -5.51
CA THR A 28 5.99 19.93 -6.18
C THR A 28 7.35 20.64 -6.25
N ALA A 29 8.09 20.69 -5.13
CA ALA A 29 9.42 21.28 -5.10
C ALA A 29 10.39 20.56 -6.06
N LEU A 30 10.40 19.22 -6.05
CA LEU A 30 11.23 18.43 -6.97
C LEU A 30 10.84 18.64 -8.44
N ALA A 31 9.55 18.72 -8.75
CA ALA A 31 9.06 19.01 -10.09
C ALA A 31 9.46 20.41 -10.56
N ILE A 32 9.33 21.43 -9.70
CA ILE A 32 9.76 22.80 -10.01
C ILE A 32 11.27 22.86 -10.23
N VAL A 33 12.07 22.21 -9.38
CA VAL A 33 13.53 22.17 -9.53
C VAL A 33 13.93 21.45 -10.84
N ASP A 34 13.28 20.34 -11.17
CA ASP A 34 13.55 19.61 -12.43
C ASP A 34 13.19 20.46 -13.66
N LEU A 35 12.02 21.12 -13.63
CA LEU A 35 11.56 22.02 -14.68
C LEU A 35 12.48 23.24 -14.83
N ARG A 36 12.95 23.83 -13.72
CA ARG A 36 13.89 24.96 -13.76
C ARG A 36 15.26 24.58 -14.31
N ARG A 37 15.73 23.37 -14.03
CA ARG A 37 17.06 22.91 -14.48
C ARG A 37 17.07 22.41 -15.92
N HIS A 38 16.00 21.77 -16.38
CA HIS A 38 15.98 21.09 -17.67
C HIS A 38 14.97 21.68 -18.67
N GLY A 39 14.13 22.63 -18.25
CA GLY A 39 13.11 23.25 -19.10
C GLY A 39 12.20 22.22 -19.75
N ARG A 40 12.04 22.31 -21.08
CA ARG A 40 11.27 21.34 -21.89
C ARG A 40 11.89 19.94 -21.93
N GLY A 41 13.14 19.79 -21.51
CA GLY A 41 13.85 18.51 -21.38
C GLY A 41 13.60 17.78 -20.06
N ALA A 42 12.71 18.26 -19.19
CA ALA A 42 12.37 17.60 -17.93
C ALA A 42 11.80 16.18 -18.19
N THR A 43 12.48 15.15 -17.68
CA THR A 43 12.11 13.74 -17.94
C THR A 43 11.48 13.05 -16.73
N ARG A 44 11.54 13.66 -15.53
CA ARG A 44 11.10 13.03 -14.28
C ARG A 44 9.59 13.00 -14.07
N TRP A 45 8.81 13.69 -14.90
CA TRP A 45 7.34 13.63 -14.82
C TRP A 45 6.81 12.19 -14.92
N LYS A 46 7.52 11.31 -15.64
CA LYS A 46 7.19 9.89 -15.73
C LYS A 46 7.37 9.15 -14.40
N GLU A 47 8.37 9.55 -13.61
CA GLU A 47 8.59 9.01 -12.25
C GLU A 47 7.43 9.43 -11.34
N TYR A 48 7.01 10.69 -11.39
CA TYR A 48 5.88 11.19 -10.60
C TYR A 48 4.57 10.51 -10.99
N LEU A 49 4.31 10.36 -12.29
CA LEU A 49 3.13 9.64 -12.77
C LEU A 49 3.14 8.17 -12.34
N PHE A 50 4.31 7.53 -12.36
CA PHE A 50 4.46 6.16 -11.89
C PHE A 50 4.18 6.03 -10.39
N LEU A 51 4.68 6.95 -9.56
CA LEU A 51 4.40 6.98 -8.13
C LEU A 51 2.90 7.20 -7.86
N LEU A 52 2.27 8.14 -8.58
CA LEU A 52 0.84 8.38 -8.47
C LEU A 52 0.03 7.13 -8.86
N ALA A 53 0.43 6.42 -9.91
CA ALA A 53 -0.19 5.17 -10.31
C ALA A 53 -0.02 4.07 -9.25
N CYS A 54 1.12 4.00 -8.56
CA CYS A 54 1.33 3.06 -7.45
C CYS A 54 0.41 3.39 -6.27
N VAL A 55 0.30 4.66 -5.88
CA VAL A 55 -0.62 5.15 -4.84
C VAL A 55 -2.07 4.82 -5.20
N ALA A 56 -2.50 5.18 -6.40
CA ALA A 56 -3.85 4.89 -6.88
C ALA A 56 -4.15 3.39 -6.89
N GLY A 57 -3.20 2.56 -7.36
CA GLY A 57 -3.35 1.11 -7.38
C GLY A 57 -3.49 0.50 -5.98
N THR A 58 -2.71 0.96 -5.00
CA THR A 58 -2.84 0.49 -3.62
C THR A 58 -4.13 0.98 -2.95
N ILE A 59 -4.58 2.21 -3.24
CA ILE A 59 -5.85 2.73 -2.74
C ILE A 59 -7.02 1.93 -3.34
N ALA A 60 -6.98 1.64 -4.64
CA ALA A 60 -8.03 0.86 -5.30
C ALA A 60 -8.13 -0.55 -4.68
N TYR A 61 -6.99 -1.20 -4.42
CA TYR A 61 -6.98 -2.49 -3.72
C TYR A 61 -7.52 -2.38 -2.30
N ALA A 62 -7.02 -1.44 -1.49
CA ALA A 62 -7.46 -1.28 -0.11
C ALA A 62 -8.95 -0.93 -0.03
N PHE A 63 -9.45 -0.09 -0.94
CA PHE A 63 -10.86 0.23 -1.00
C PHE A 63 -11.70 -1.00 -1.33
N ALA A 64 -11.30 -1.79 -2.34
CA ALA A 64 -12.01 -3.02 -2.68
C ALA A 64 -11.98 -4.05 -1.54
N ASN A 65 -10.82 -4.23 -0.90
CA ASN A 65 -10.67 -5.07 0.28
C ASN A 65 -11.61 -4.60 1.39
N ASP A 66 -11.59 -3.32 1.71
CA ASP A 66 -12.33 -2.74 2.83
C ASP A 66 -13.84 -2.76 2.60
N MET A 67 -14.29 -2.61 1.34
CA MET A 67 -15.70 -2.77 0.97
C MET A 67 -16.19 -4.20 1.09
N VAL A 68 -15.30 -5.20 0.99
CA VAL A 68 -15.63 -6.61 1.27
C VAL A 68 -15.60 -6.85 2.77
N THR A 69 -14.55 -6.44 3.48
CA THR A 69 -14.42 -6.74 4.91
C THR A 69 -15.42 -5.99 5.78
N VAL A 70 -15.87 -4.80 5.38
CA VAL A 70 -16.94 -4.07 6.10
C VAL A 70 -18.28 -4.80 6.02
N THR A 71 -18.53 -5.65 5.02
CA THR A 71 -19.74 -6.50 4.99
C THR A 71 -19.61 -7.73 5.88
N ILE A 72 -18.37 -8.19 6.15
CA ILE A 72 -18.09 -9.31 7.04
C ILE A 72 -18.17 -8.86 8.50
N SER A 73 -17.50 -7.77 8.86
CA SER A 73 -17.51 -7.21 10.22
C SER A 73 -17.47 -5.68 10.20
N PRO A 74 -18.63 -5.00 10.25
CA PRO A 74 -18.70 -3.56 10.47
C PRO A 74 -18.03 -3.14 11.78
N THR A 75 -18.19 -3.97 12.83
CA THR A 75 -17.63 -3.73 14.17
C THR A 75 -16.10 -3.59 14.15
N TYR A 76 -15.40 -4.30 13.25
CA TYR A 76 -13.96 -4.12 13.07
C TYR A 76 -13.58 -2.66 12.81
N TYR A 77 -14.29 -1.98 11.91
CA TYR A 77 -14.00 -0.59 11.55
C TYR A 77 -14.36 0.38 12.67
N LEU A 78 -15.46 0.12 13.38
CA LEU A 78 -15.86 0.95 14.52
C LEU A 78 -14.85 0.85 15.66
N VAL A 79 -14.41 -0.35 16.01
CA VAL A 79 -13.38 -0.57 17.03
C VAL A 79 -12.04 0.03 16.59
N HIS A 80 -11.63 -0.19 15.34
CA HIS A 80 -10.38 0.32 14.80
C HIS A 80 -10.30 1.86 14.86
N GLU A 81 -11.39 2.55 14.50
CA GLU A 81 -11.45 4.02 14.53
C GLU A 81 -11.90 4.58 15.89
N GLY A 82 -12.20 3.74 16.88
CA GLY A 82 -12.69 4.18 18.19
C GLY A 82 -14.06 4.87 18.14
N LEU A 83 -14.93 4.42 17.23
CA LEU A 83 -16.25 5.01 16.98
C LEU A 83 -17.37 4.26 17.73
N PRO A 84 -18.45 4.96 18.12
CA PRO A 84 -19.62 4.33 18.75
C PRO A 84 -20.28 3.23 17.88
N PRO A 85 -20.87 2.18 18.49
CA PRO A 85 -21.55 1.10 17.75
C PRO A 85 -22.70 1.55 16.84
N ASP A 86 -23.35 2.67 17.17
CA ASP A 86 -24.48 3.27 16.45
C ASP A 86 -24.05 4.24 15.33
N THR A 87 -22.75 4.31 15.03
CA THR A 87 -22.22 5.19 13.98
C THR A 87 -22.88 4.89 12.63
N PRO A 88 -23.54 5.88 11.99
CA PRO A 88 -24.16 5.68 10.69
C PRO A 88 -23.10 5.52 9.59
N ASN A 89 -23.44 4.79 8.54
CA ASN A 89 -22.67 4.68 7.31
C ASN A 89 -21.21 4.18 7.51
N VAL A 90 -21.05 3.04 8.19
CA VAL A 90 -19.75 2.39 8.42
C VAL A 90 -18.97 2.11 7.12
N ARG A 91 -19.66 1.98 5.97
CA ARG A 91 -19.00 1.87 4.66
C ARG A 91 -18.19 3.12 4.29
N ALA A 92 -18.71 4.31 4.59
CA ALA A 92 -17.94 5.54 4.38
C ALA A 92 -16.70 5.60 5.30
N VAL A 93 -16.83 5.12 6.54
CA VAL A 93 -15.69 4.99 7.46
C VAL A 93 -14.63 4.06 6.87
N ALA A 94 -15.02 2.85 6.45
CA ALA A 94 -14.13 1.89 5.81
C ALA A 94 -13.43 2.47 4.56
N ALA A 95 -14.16 3.20 3.71
CA ALA A 95 -13.58 3.87 2.55
C ALA A 95 -12.49 4.89 2.92
N ILE A 96 -12.73 5.69 3.97
CA ILE A 96 -11.74 6.67 4.46
C ILE A 96 -10.53 5.97 5.05
N VAL A 97 -10.73 4.89 5.82
CA VAL A 97 -9.65 4.06 6.39
C VAL A 97 -8.76 3.50 5.28
N ALA A 98 -9.37 2.92 4.23
CA ALA A 98 -8.65 2.41 3.07
C ALA A 98 -7.74 3.46 2.43
N ILE A 99 -8.27 4.67 2.18
CA ILE A 99 -7.51 5.77 1.58
C ILE A 99 -6.35 6.19 2.49
N LYS A 100 -6.61 6.38 3.78
CA LYS A 100 -5.60 6.80 4.76
C LYS A 100 -4.47 5.79 4.87
N GLY A 101 -4.81 4.51 4.99
CA GLY A 101 -3.85 3.42 5.17
C GLY A 101 -3.00 3.17 3.91
N ALA A 102 -3.63 3.14 2.74
CA ALA A 102 -2.96 2.71 1.51
C ALA A 102 -2.07 3.77 0.85
N SER A 103 -2.36 5.07 1.06
CA SER A 103 -1.65 6.16 0.38
C SER A 103 -0.14 6.11 0.58
N SER A 104 0.31 5.93 1.84
CA SER A 104 1.74 5.87 2.16
C SER A 104 2.41 4.59 1.65
N VAL A 105 1.67 3.46 1.66
CA VAL A 105 2.16 2.16 1.18
C VAL A 105 2.44 2.21 -0.32
N GLY A 106 1.52 2.74 -1.12
CA GLY A 106 1.72 2.87 -2.56
C GLY A 106 2.89 3.77 -2.93
N LEU A 107 3.11 4.85 -2.15
CA LEU A 107 4.24 5.73 -2.35
C LEU A 107 5.57 5.04 -2.04
N LEU A 108 5.66 4.36 -0.88
CA LEU A 108 6.84 3.60 -0.47
C LEU A 108 7.17 2.49 -1.47
N LEU A 109 6.16 1.74 -1.90
CA LEU A 109 6.29 0.69 -2.90
C LEU A 109 6.79 1.27 -4.24
N GLY A 110 6.14 2.32 -4.75
CA GLY A 110 6.54 2.97 -5.99
C GLY A 110 7.99 3.49 -5.93
N ALA A 111 8.38 4.11 -4.82
CA ALA A 111 9.74 4.58 -4.60
C ALA A 111 10.74 3.41 -4.60
N ALA A 112 10.44 2.32 -3.91
CA ALA A 112 11.28 1.12 -3.90
C ALA A 112 11.47 0.53 -5.31
N LEU A 113 10.41 0.48 -6.13
CA LEU A 113 10.49 -0.01 -7.51
C LEU A 113 11.32 0.93 -8.40
N LEU A 114 11.17 2.25 -8.26
CA LEU A 114 11.99 3.23 -8.98
C LEU A 114 13.47 3.14 -8.58
N ILE A 115 13.77 3.04 -7.28
CA ILE A 115 15.13 2.87 -6.76
C ILE A 115 15.74 1.57 -7.31
N ALA A 116 14.98 0.48 -7.31
CA ALA A 116 15.42 -0.79 -7.90
C ALA A 116 15.66 -0.68 -9.41
N ASN A 117 14.92 0.18 -10.11
CA ASN A 117 15.08 0.44 -11.54
C ASN A 117 16.19 1.44 -11.89
N ASN A 118 16.66 2.25 -10.94
CA ASN A 118 17.62 3.33 -11.20
C ASN A 118 18.99 2.80 -11.68
N PRO A 119 19.58 3.31 -12.79
CA PRO A 119 20.95 2.99 -13.21
C PRO A 119 21.96 3.44 -12.16
N ARG A 120 22.74 2.49 -11.63
CA ARG A 120 23.93 2.85 -10.85
C ARG A 120 25.00 3.33 -11.83
N LYS A 121 25.59 4.50 -11.56
CA LYS A 121 26.68 5.12 -12.36
C LYS A 121 27.76 4.11 -12.77
N ARG A 122 28.04 3.12 -11.93
CA ARG A 122 29.10 2.12 -12.13
C ARG A 122 28.76 0.95 -13.08
N LYS A 123 27.53 0.80 -13.56
CA LYS A 123 27.10 -0.43 -14.28
C LYS A 123 26.48 -0.22 -15.67
N HIS A 124 26.24 1.01 -16.16
CA HIS A 124 25.66 1.32 -17.48
C HIS A 124 24.54 0.36 -17.94
N ARG A 125 23.70 -0.11 -17.01
CA ARG A 125 22.61 -1.04 -17.35
C ARG A 125 21.34 -0.26 -17.63
N PRO A 126 20.64 -0.52 -18.74
CA PRO A 126 19.42 0.17 -19.07
C PRO A 126 18.33 -0.05 -18.02
N GLN A 127 17.42 0.92 -17.94
CA GLN A 127 16.22 0.87 -17.12
C GLN A 127 15.17 -0.03 -17.78
N LEU A 128 14.33 -0.65 -16.97
CA LEU A 128 13.05 -1.19 -17.45
C LEU A 128 12.12 -0.03 -17.81
N SER A 129 11.26 -0.24 -18.80
CA SER A 129 10.23 0.73 -19.15
C SER A 129 9.18 0.84 -18.05
N TYR A 130 8.48 1.98 -17.96
CA TYR A 130 7.42 2.18 -16.97
C TYR A 130 6.28 1.17 -17.09
N ARG A 131 5.96 0.71 -18.31
CA ARG A 131 5.00 -0.39 -18.52
C ARG A 131 5.47 -1.69 -17.87
N GLN A 132 6.76 -2.00 -18.00
CA GLN A 132 7.34 -3.18 -17.36
C GLN A 132 7.38 -3.05 -15.83
N LEU A 133 7.61 -1.84 -15.30
CA LEU A 133 7.53 -1.58 -13.86
C LEU A 133 6.09 -1.68 -13.35
N ALA A 134 5.13 -1.09 -14.05
CA ALA A 134 3.71 -1.14 -13.69
C ALA A 134 3.21 -2.59 -13.62
N ALA A 135 3.65 -3.45 -14.55
CA ALA A 135 3.34 -4.88 -14.49
C ALA A 135 3.89 -5.57 -13.21
N LYS A 136 4.89 -5.00 -12.54
CA LYS A 136 5.41 -5.52 -11.27
C LYS A 136 4.54 -5.17 -10.07
N MET A 137 3.60 -4.25 -10.19
CA MET A 137 2.55 -4.01 -9.17
C MET A 137 1.66 -5.24 -8.98
N GLY A 138 1.58 -6.14 -9.96
CA GLY A 138 0.84 -7.40 -9.82
C GLY A 138 1.36 -8.29 -8.70
N TYR A 139 2.66 -8.23 -8.36
CA TYR A 139 3.23 -9.08 -7.30
C TYR A 139 2.70 -8.74 -5.89
N PRO A 140 2.78 -7.48 -5.39
CA PRO A 140 2.22 -7.12 -4.10
C PRO A 140 0.71 -7.32 -4.05
N LEU A 141 -0.01 -7.03 -5.14
CA LEU A 141 -1.46 -7.25 -5.20
C LEU A 141 -1.83 -8.73 -5.11
N ALA A 142 -1.17 -9.59 -5.90
CA ALA A 142 -1.40 -11.03 -5.86
C ALA A 142 -0.99 -11.62 -4.50
N GLY A 143 0.14 -11.18 -3.94
CA GLY A 143 0.60 -11.61 -2.63
C GLY A 143 -0.40 -11.27 -1.53
N ALA A 144 -0.92 -10.04 -1.53
CA ALA A 144 -1.93 -9.60 -0.57
C ALA A 144 -3.23 -10.43 -0.70
N VAL A 145 -3.77 -10.57 -1.92
CA VAL A 145 -4.98 -11.38 -2.18
C VAL A 145 -4.80 -12.82 -1.74
N VAL A 146 -3.71 -13.49 -2.15
CA VAL A 146 -3.46 -14.89 -1.82
C VAL A 146 -3.35 -15.07 -0.30
N ALA A 147 -2.57 -14.22 0.37
CA ALA A 147 -2.42 -14.31 1.82
C ALA A 147 -3.75 -14.08 2.55
N SER A 148 -4.52 -13.06 2.15
CA SER A 148 -5.85 -12.77 2.69
C SER A 148 -6.82 -13.93 2.53
N VAL A 149 -6.82 -14.62 1.38
CA VAL A 149 -7.65 -15.81 1.19
C VAL A 149 -7.17 -16.97 2.06
N VAL A 150 -5.86 -17.22 2.10
CA VAL A 150 -5.27 -18.33 2.86
C VAL A 150 -5.55 -18.23 4.35
N LEU A 151 -5.58 -17.02 4.94
CA LEU A 151 -5.88 -16.84 6.36
C LEU A 151 -7.35 -16.50 6.64
N GLY A 152 -8.02 -15.77 5.74
CA GLY A 152 -9.41 -15.36 5.90
C GLY A 152 -10.40 -16.52 5.78
N VAL A 153 -10.23 -17.40 4.78
CA VAL A 153 -11.17 -18.51 4.55
C VAL A 153 -11.21 -19.50 5.72
N PRO A 154 -10.07 -20.02 6.24
CA PRO A 154 -10.10 -20.89 7.42
C PRO A 154 -10.73 -20.23 8.64
N THR A 155 -10.51 -18.92 8.84
CA THR A 155 -11.10 -18.17 9.94
C THR A 155 -12.61 -18.01 9.76
N ALA A 156 -13.08 -17.69 8.54
CA ALA A 156 -14.51 -17.60 8.25
C ALA A 156 -15.25 -18.94 8.46
N LEU A 157 -14.58 -20.05 8.16
CA LEU A 157 -15.11 -21.41 8.34
C LEU A 157 -14.98 -21.95 9.78
N GLY A 158 -14.36 -21.18 10.68
CA GLY A 158 -14.18 -21.55 12.08
C GLY A 158 -13.10 -22.62 12.32
N TRP A 159 -12.27 -22.94 11.33
CA TRP A 159 -11.22 -23.97 11.44
C TRP A 159 -10.14 -23.63 12.47
N VAL A 160 -10.04 -22.35 12.83
CA VAL A 160 -9.04 -21.81 13.75
C VAL A 160 -9.67 -21.22 15.01
N ASP A 161 -10.97 -21.43 15.26
CA ASP A 161 -11.68 -20.83 16.40
C ASP A 161 -11.02 -21.19 17.74
N GLY A 162 -10.62 -22.47 17.91
CA GLY A 162 -9.92 -22.93 19.11
C GLY A 162 -8.53 -22.32 19.32
N LEU A 163 -7.84 -21.93 18.24
CA LEU A 163 -6.53 -21.27 18.32
C LEU A 163 -6.67 -19.82 18.80
N PHE A 164 -7.77 -19.16 18.46
CA PHE A 164 -8.02 -17.75 18.75
C PHE A 164 -9.01 -17.51 19.89
N GLY A 165 -9.52 -18.57 20.53
CA GLY A 165 -10.52 -18.47 21.59
C GLY A 165 -11.84 -17.84 21.12
N VAL A 166 -12.22 -18.05 19.86
CA VAL A 166 -13.46 -17.51 19.28
C VAL A 166 -14.64 -18.34 19.76
N THR A 167 -15.58 -17.68 20.45
CA THR A 167 -16.74 -18.33 21.08
C THR A 167 -18.07 -17.97 20.41
N SER A 168 -18.10 -16.92 19.59
CA SER A 168 -19.30 -16.45 18.91
C SER A 168 -19.08 -16.17 17.42
N ALA A 169 -20.17 -16.14 16.65
CA ALA A 169 -20.13 -15.79 15.23
C ALA A 169 -19.64 -14.34 15.00
N ALA A 170 -19.99 -13.41 15.91
CA ALA A 170 -19.54 -12.03 15.83
C ALA A 170 -18.02 -11.91 16.04
N GLU A 171 -17.48 -12.61 17.04
CA GLU A 171 -16.03 -12.72 17.26
C GLU A 171 -15.33 -13.35 16.06
N ARG A 172 -15.93 -14.39 15.45
CA ARG A 172 -15.37 -15.02 14.24
C ARG A 172 -15.30 -14.05 13.08
N SER A 173 -16.37 -13.31 12.81
CA SER A 173 -16.37 -12.29 11.75
C SER A 173 -15.33 -11.20 11.99
N PHE A 174 -15.17 -10.74 13.23
CA PHE A 174 -14.12 -9.79 13.60
C PHE A 174 -12.72 -10.37 13.39
N ALA A 175 -12.46 -11.57 13.91
CA ALA A 175 -11.18 -12.26 13.75
C ALA A 175 -10.85 -12.51 12.28
N CYS A 176 -11.84 -12.89 11.47
CA CYS A 176 -11.70 -13.08 10.03
C CYS A 176 -11.21 -11.79 9.33
N VAL A 177 -11.86 -10.66 9.60
CA VAL A 177 -11.46 -9.37 9.03
C VAL A 177 -10.05 -8.97 9.50
N LEU A 178 -9.74 -9.14 10.78
CA LEU A 178 -8.40 -8.87 11.31
C LEU A 178 -7.33 -9.71 10.60
N GLN A 179 -7.57 -11.01 10.43
CA GLN A 179 -6.66 -11.92 9.73
C GLN A 179 -6.51 -11.54 8.25
N ILE A 180 -7.59 -11.17 7.57
CA ILE A 180 -7.55 -10.70 6.17
C ILE A 180 -6.62 -9.50 6.03
N HIS A 181 -6.69 -8.51 6.93
CA HIS A 181 -5.85 -7.31 6.88
C HIS A 181 -4.38 -7.63 7.21
N LEU A 182 -4.13 -8.38 8.29
CA LEU A 182 -2.77 -8.79 8.67
C LEU A 182 -2.10 -9.58 7.54
N ALA A 183 -2.84 -10.52 6.94
CA ALA A 183 -2.39 -11.30 5.82
C ALA A 183 -2.14 -10.44 4.58
N ALA A 184 -3.01 -9.48 4.28
CA ALA A 184 -2.83 -8.54 3.17
C ALA A 184 -1.53 -7.76 3.32
N TYR A 185 -1.20 -7.28 4.53
CA TYR A 185 0.04 -6.55 4.80
C TYR A 185 1.28 -7.44 4.61
N VAL A 186 1.27 -8.65 5.18
CA VAL A 186 2.39 -9.59 5.05
C VAL A 186 2.57 -10.02 3.59
N GLY A 187 1.49 -10.48 2.96
CA GLY A 187 1.48 -10.93 1.56
C GLY A 187 1.85 -9.81 0.58
N GLY A 188 1.33 -8.61 0.79
CA GLY A 188 1.69 -7.42 0.03
C GLY A 188 3.14 -7.03 0.18
N GLY A 189 3.68 -7.08 1.40
CA GLY A 189 5.10 -6.84 1.68
C GLY A 189 6.02 -7.84 0.97
N LEU A 190 5.74 -9.13 1.11
CA LEU A 190 6.48 -10.21 0.43
C LEU A 190 6.39 -10.09 -1.10
N GLY A 191 5.20 -9.80 -1.63
CA GLY A 191 5.00 -9.54 -3.06
C GLY A 191 5.78 -8.30 -3.55
N GLY A 192 5.83 -7.24 -2.76
CA GLY A 192 6.65 -6.05 -3.03
C GLY A 192 8.14 -6.38 -3.08
N MET A 193 8.65 -7.18 -2.13
CA MET A 193 10.03 -7.67 -2.16
C MET A 193 10.30 -8.52 -3.40
N ALA A 194 9.38 -9.41 -3.77
CA ALA A 194 9.47 -10.22 -4.98
C ALA A 194 9.50 -9.35 -6.25
N ALA A 195 8.71 -8.27 -6.31
CA ALA A 195 8.74 -7.29 -7.40
C ALA A 195 10.13 -6.64 -7.54
N VAL A 196 10.70 -6.17 -6.43
CA VAL A 196 12.05 -5.57 -6.39
C VAL A 196 13.10 -6.58 -6.87
N VAL A 197 13.11 -7.80 -6.33
CA VAL A 197 14.04 -8.85 -6.74
C VAL A 197 13.88 -9.17 -8.23
N SER A 198 12.64 -9.24 -8.72
CA SER A 198 12.33 -9.49 -10.13
C SER A 198 12.90 -8.39 -11.04
N ILE A 199 12.76 -7.12 -10.66
CA ILE A 199 13.35 -5.97 -11.37
C ILE A 199 14.87 -6.11 -11.41
N LEU A 200 15.50 -6.33 -10.25
CA LEU A 200 16.96 -6.45 -10.14
C LEU A 200 17.49 -7.61 -10.98
N ARG A 201 16.81 -8.76 -10.98
CA ARG A 201 17.16 -9.93 -11.81
C ARG A 201 16.99 -9.64 -13.29
N ARG A 202 15.88 -9.02 -13.72
CA ARG A 202 15.64 -8.69 -15.13
C ARG A 202 16.66 -7.70 -15.67
N ARG A 203 17.01 -6.68 -14.89
CA ARG A 203 18.06 -5.71 -15.23
C ARG A 203 19.43 -6.37 -15.38
N ARG A 204 19.74 -7.43 -14.61
CA ARG A 204 21.01 -8.17 -14.76
C ARG A 204 21.15 -8.86 -16.11
N LYS A 205 20.04 -9.21 -16.77
CA LYS A 205 20.00 -9.88 -18.07
C LYS A 205 20.06 -8.91 -19.27
N LEU A 206 19.90 -7.60 -19.04
CA LEU A 206 20.01 -6.63 -20.11
C LEU A 206 21.48 -6.41 -20.49
N PRO A 207 21.79 -6.26 -21.79
CA PRO A 207 23.15 -5.94 -22.23
C PRO A 207 23.61 -4.64 -21.56
N ARG A 208 24.91 -4.56 -21.28
CA ARG A 208 25.51 -3.30 -20.81
C ARG A 208 25.40 -2.31 -21.97
N GLY A 209 24.96 -1.09 -21.68
CA GLY A 209 25.08 -0.01 -22.65
C GLY A 209 26.55 0.25 -22.97
N PRO A 210 26.81 0.92 -24.11
CA PRO A 210 28.15 1.40 -24.46
C PRO A 210 28.75 2.26 -23.35
#